data_AF-A0A7W2S6Q7-F1
#
_entry.id   AF-A0A7W2S6Q7-F1
#
_cell.length_a   1.000
_cell.length_b   1.000
_cell.length_c   1.000
_cell.angle_alpha   90.00
_cell.angle_beta   90.00
_cell.angle_gamma   90.00
#
_symmetry.space_group_name_H-M   'P 1'
#
loop_
_entity.id
_entity.type
_entity.pdbx_description
1 polymer ?
#
loop_
_entity_poly.entity_id
_entity_poly.type
_entity_poly.pdbx_seq_one_letter_code
_entity_poly.pdbx_strand_id
1 'polypeptide(L)'
;MENTQHNWTTCQECQGRSQKRRKLRKKVKLSFQRALAHFEEMNAQGTPPVQPKGHLYDCLNCSGSGLVQSASHPTADTENYPHVAIIGGGIGGVALAVACKHRGIPFTLYERDSGFGARSQGYGLTLQQASKAIKALGILSLKHGVISTRHVVHTTDGKEIGEWGIRKWLPSEIKTSVKRRNIHIARQSLRFALLEQLGGHDAVKWDHQLVDFKETEGAAVDLIFKVNTKGKTKNESSAEIKHVKADLLVGADGIRSSVRKLLIGDDIKPLQYLGCIVILGICPLADLNGLESPLLDSATVFQTANGHERIYIMPYDSESVMWQLSFPITEENAKALSAKGPQALKEEASKRCQWHDPIPQILSATKSALVSGYPAYDRELLNAELLEKAGKVTLIGDAAHPMSPFKGQGANQALLDALSLARGISIGCRPMSQWREAGVRASVLTEFETEMLTRSASKVKGSAEAAQFLHSDVVLHEGDEPRGRCLLREEA
;
A
#
# COMPACT_ATOMS: atom_id res chain seq x y z
N MET A 1 -8.22 -26.13 19.00
CA MET A 1 -7.19 -25.51 19.85
C MET A 1 -7.42 -24.02 19.82
N GLU A 2 -7.60 -23.46 21.00
CA GLU A 2 -8.21 -22.16 21.27
C GLU A 2 -7.51 -20.98 20.59
N ASN A 3 -8.31 -19.97 20.22
CA ASN A 3 -7.88 -18.65 19.78
C ASN A 3 -7.02 -18.02 20.90
N THR A 4 -5.73 -18.35 20.94
CA THR A 4 -4.79 -17.61 21.78
C THR A 4 -4.66 -16.22 21.16
N GLN A 5 -5.31 -15.25 21.79
CA GLN A 5 -5.26 -13.86 21.38
C GLN A 5 -3.78 -13.42 21.47
N HIS A 6 -3.10 -13.37 20.33
CA HIS A 6 -1.68 -13.02 20.29
C HIS A 6 -1.52 -11.52 20.45
N ASN A 7 -1.13 -11.08 21.64
CA ASN A 7 -0.71 -9.71 21.87
C ASN A 7 0.75 -9.54 21.42
N TRP A 8 1.10 -8.33 21.00
CA TRP A 8 2.43 -8.00 20.48
C TRP A 8 3.00 -6.78 21.17
N THR A 9 4.32 -6.82 21.39
CA THR A 9 5.10 -5.69 21.86
C THR A 9 6.37 -5.54 21.05
N THR A 10 7.05 -4.41 21.19
CA THR A 10 8.32 -4.16 20.51
C THR A 10 9.40 -5.12 20.98
N CYS A 11 10.17 -5.63 20.03
CA CYS A 11 11.35 -6.42 20.32
C CYS A 11 12.42 -5.52 20.98
N GLN A 12 12.74 -5.76 22.25
CA GLN A 12 13.72 -4.97 23.00
C GLN A 12 15.12 -5.05 22.41
N GLU A 13 15.50 -6.21 21.88
CA GLU A 13 16.82 -6.46 21.24
C GLU A 13 17.13 -5.56 20.04
N CYS A 14 16.11 -5.18 19.27
CA CYS A 14 16.26 -4.24 18.14
C CYS A 14 15.47 -2.95 18.34
N GLN A 15 14.88 -2.75 19.52
CA GLN A 15 14.02 -1.60 19.84
C GLN A 15 12.95 -1.37 18.76
N GLY A 16 12.29 -2.45 18.32
CA GLY A 16 11.24 -2.36 17.30
C GLY A 16 11.70 -2.11 15.86
N ARG A 17 13.02 -1.94 15.61
CA ARG A 17 13.59 -1.61 14.29
C ARG A 17 13.57 -2.75 13.29
N SER A 18 13.32 -3.97 13.74
CA SER A 18 13.47 -5.23 12.99
C SER A 18 14.89 -5.60 12.55
N GLN A 19 15.79 -4.63 12.44
CA GLN A 19 17.18 -4.84 12.00
C GLN A 19 18.17 -4.26 13.00
N LYS A 20 19.35 -4.87 13.08
CA LYS A 20 20.49 -4.38 13.85
C LYS A 20 21.64 -4.06 12.91
N ARG A 21 22.46 -3.08 13.28
CA ARG A 21 23.64 -2.69 12.50
C ARG A 21 24.85 -3.49 12.98
N ARG A 22 25.58 -4.14 12.06
CA ARG A 22 26.87 -4.77 12.41
C ARG A 22 27.89 -3.72 12.78
N LYS A 23 28.76 -4.02 13.75
CA LYS A 23 29.93 -3.19 14.04
C LYS A 23 30.78 -3.08 12.78
N LEU A 24 31.24 -1.87 12.46
CA LEU A 24 32.19 -1.65 11.37
C LEU A 24 33.49 -2.43 11.65
N ARG A 25 34.01 -3.11 10.63
CA ARG A 25 35.32 -3.77 10.71
C ARG A 25 36.41 -2.72 10.98
N LYS A 26 37.43 -3.05 11.78
CA LYS A 26 38.53 -2.15 12.15
C LYS A 26 39.17 -1.48 10.93
N LYS A 27 39.41 -2.24 9.85
CA LYS A 27 39.96 -1.74 8.57
C LYS A 27 39.11 -0.61 7.95
N VAL A 28 37.78 -0.75 7.97
CA VAL A 28 36.85 0.25 7.40
C VAL A 28 36.88 1.54 8.22
N LYS A 29 36.90 1.43 9.55
CA LYS A 29 37.03 2.60 10.44
C LYS A 29 38.34 3.36 10.20
N LEU A 30 39.46 2.63 10.15
CA LEU A 30 40.78 3.21 9.92
C LEU A 30 40.89 3.87 8.54
N SER A 31 40.29 3.26 7.50
CA SER A 31 40.24 3.83 6.17
C SER A 31 39.48 5.15 6.13
N PHE A 32 38.33 5.23 6.82
CA PHE A 32 37.56 6.46 6.92
C PHE A 32 38.31 7.55 7.70
N GLN A 33 38.96 7.20 8.82
CA GLN A 33 39.76 8.15 9.59
C GLN A 33 40.91 8.75 8.77
N ARG A 34 41.61 7.93 7.97
CA ARG A 34 42.66 8.43 7.06
C ARG A 34 42.10 9.36 5.99
N ALA A 35 40.95 9.01 5.39
CA ALA A 35 40.32 9.83 4.39
C ALA A 35 39.82 11.17 4.98
N LEU A 36 39.31 11.16 6.22
CA LEU A 36 38.87 12.37 6.92
C LEU A 36 40.05 13.27 7.27
N ALA A 37 41.13 12.71 7.81
CA ALA A 37 42.35 13.46 8.10
C ALA A 37 42.92 14.10 6.83
N HIS A 38 42.98 13.37 5.71
CA HIS A 38 43.41 13.92 4.43
C HIS A 38 42.48 15.04 3.92
N PHE A 39 41.16 14.91 4.10
CA PHE A 39 40.20 15.95 3.73
C PHE A 39 40.37 17.21 4.58
N GLU A 40 40.63 17.07 5.87
CA GLU A 40 40.94 18.17 6.79
C GLU A 40 42.28 18.84 6.44
N GLU A 41 43.33 18.07 6.13
CA GLU A 41 44.64 18.56 5.65
C GLU A 41 44.52 19.36 4.35
N MET A 42 43.56 19.00 3.48
CA MET A 42 43.26 19.73 2.25
C MET A 42 42.33 20.95 2.47
N ASN A 43 42.20 21.45 3.71
CA ASN A 43 41.30 22.56 4.07
C ASN A 43 39.85 22.35 3.61
N ALA A 44 39.34 21.12 3.74
CA ALA A 44 38.01 20.72 3.29
C ALA A 44 37.74 20.97 1.79
N GLN A 45 38.79 21.04 0.97
CA GLN A 45 38.65 21.08 -0.49
C GLN A 45 38.40 19.66 -1.03
N GLY A 46 37.42 19.55 -1.92
CA GLY A 46 37.03 18.29 -2.57
C GLY A 46 35.78 17.66 -1.96
N THR A 47 35.57 16.37 -2.23
CA THR A 47 34.39 15.65 -1.73
C THR A 47 34.65 15.13 -0.31
N PRO A 48 33.80 15.48 0.69
CA PRO A 48 33.97 14.99 2.05
C PRO A 48 33.83 13.46 2.09
N PRO A 49 34.70 12.74 2.81
CA PRO A 49 34.61 11.30 2.93
C PRO A 49 33.30 10.90 3.60
N VAL A 50 32.60 9.94 3.00
CA VAL A 50 31.31 9.48 3.50
C VAL A 50 31.53 8.55 4.70
N GLN A 51 30.85 8.83 5.81
CA GLN A 51 30.93 8.00 7.00
C GLN A 51 30.45 6.57 6.69
N PRO A 52 31.29 5.54 6.89
CA PRO A 52 30.92 4.17 6.56
C PRO A 52 29.79 3.70 7.46
N LYS A 53 28.76 3.14 6.86
CA LYS A 53 27.58 2.60 7.56
C LYS A 53 27.69 1.07 7.64
N GLY A 54 27.62 0.52 8.86
CA GLY A 54 27.67 -0.94 9.05
C GLY A 54 26.48 -1.65 8.38
N HIS A 55 26.68 -2.87 7.89
CA HIS A 55 25.63 -3.64 7.21
C HIS A 55 24.47 -3.93 8.18
N LEU A 56 23.23 -3.76 7.71
CA LEU A 56 22.01 -4.10 8.46
C LEU A 56 21.72 -5.60 8.33
N TYR A 57 21.36 -6.26 9.43
CA TYR A 57 20.90 -7.64 9.39
C TYR A 57 19.62 -7.77 10.21
N ASP A 58 18.79 -8.74 9.85
CA ASP A 58 17.54 -9.00 10.55
C ASP A 58 17.81 -9.43 11.99
N CYS A 59 17.09 -8.82 12.92
CA CYS A 59 17.19 -9.15 14.33
C CYS A 59 16.72 -10.59 14.54
N LEU A 60 17.61 -11.43 15.05
CA LEU A 60 17.37 -12.86 15.25
C LEU A 60 16.22 -13.11 16.24
N ASN A 61 16.12 -12.30 17.30
CA ASN A 61 15.10 -12.45 18.34
C ASN A 61 13.66 -12.32 17.81
N CYS A 62 13.46 -11.42 16.84
CA CYS A 62 12.13 -11.20 16.24
C CYS A 62 12.04 -11.68 14.79
N SER A 63 13.07 -12.38 14.30
CA SER A 63 13.17 -12.80 12.90
C SER A 63 12.87 -11.69 11.88
N GLY A 64 13.29 -10.46 12.18
CA GLY A 64 13.07 -9.31 11.29
C GLY A 64 11.65 -8.72 11.28
N SER A 65 10.77 -9.04 12.23
CA SER A 65 9.47 -8.37 12.37
C SER A 65 9.59 -7.03 13.14
N GLY A 66 10.48 -6.99 14.14
CA GLY A 66 10.55 -5.93 15.14
C GLY A 66 9.55 -6.11 16.29
N LEU A 67 8.76 -7.17 16.29
CA LEU A 67 7.78 -7.50 17.32
C LEU A 67 8.05 -8.85 17.96
N VAL A 68 7.67 -9.01 19.21
CA VAL A 68 7.64 -10.28 19.93
C VAL A 68 6.26 -10.47 20.57
N GLN A 69 5.84 -11.71 20.77
CA GLN A 69 4.60 -12.01 21.47
C GLN A 69 4.68 -11.54 22.92
N SER A 70 3.55 -11.07 23.45
CA SER A 70 3.41 -10.64 24.83
C SER A 70 2.10 -11.15 25.45
N ALA A 71 2.01 -11.13 26.78
CA ALA A 71 0.79 -11.50 27.49
C ALA A 71 -0.33 -10.45 27.29
N SER A 72 0.03 -9.16 27.21
CA SER A 72 -0.88 -8.03 26.99
C SER A 72 -0.32 -7.08 25.94
N HIS A 73 -1.18 -6.23 25.36
CA HIS A 73 -0.72 -5.12 24.54
C HIS A 73 0.01 -4.08 25.40
N PRO A 74 0.99 -3.35 24.84
CA PRO A 74 1.56 -2.17 25.48
C PRO A 74 0.46 -1.16 25.79
N THR A 75 0.46 -0.61 27.00
CA THR A 75 -0.35 0.56 27.33
C THR A 75 0.15 1.75 26.52
N ALA A 76 -0.76 2.59 26.04
CA ALA A 76 -0.37 3.82 25.33
C ALA A 76 0.37 4.77 26.28
N ASP A 77 1.55 5.23 25.87
CA ASP A 77 2.35 6.20 26.60
C ASP A 77 1.98 7.62 26.14
N THR A 78 1.02 8.21 26.86
CA THR A 78 0.50 9.56 26.60
C THR A 78 1.43 10.66 27.10
N GLU A 79 2.46 10.31 27.86
CA GLU A 79 3.42 11.28 28.43
C GLU A 79 4.58 11.53 27.47
N ASN A 80 5.15 10.46 26.91
CA ASN A 80 6.35 10.55 26.08
C ASN A 80 6.05 10.62 24.58
N TYR A 81 5.02 9.95 24.07
CA TYR A 81 4.75 9.93 22.63
C TYR A 81 3.72 10.99 22.20
N PRO A 82 3.80 11.48 20.95
CA PRO A 82 2.76 12.33 20.38
C PRO A 82 1.46 11.54 20.18
N HIS A 83 0.32 12.16 20.47
CA HIS A 83 -0.99 11.65 20.07
C HIS A 83 -1.21 11.81 18.57
N VAL A 84 -1.35 10.70 17.85
CA VAL A 84 -1.48 10.66 16.39
C VAL A 84 -2.95 10.61 15.96
N ALA A 85 -3.41 11.63 15.24
CA ALA A 85 -4.69 11.59 14.52
C ALA A 85 -4.48 11.03 13.11
N ILE A 86 -5.07 9.87 12.84
CA ILE A 86 -4.96 9.18 11.55
C ILE A 86 -6.27 9.37 10.80
N ILE A 87 -6.21 10.00 9.62
CA ILE A 87 -7.39 10.29 8.80
C ILE A 87 -7.48 9.30 7.66
N GLY A 88 -8.46 8.40 7.69
CA GLY A 88 -8.70 7.37 6.68
C GLY A 88 -8.52 5.96 7.23
N GLY A 89 -9.61 5.20 7.32
CA GLY A 89 -9.68 3.80 7.72
C GLY A 89 -9.42 2.79 6.58
N GLY A 90 -8.62 3.19 5.59
CA GLY A 90 -8.11 2.32 4.53
C GLY A 90 -6.94 1.44 5.00
N ILE A 91 -6.31 0.71 4.08
CA ILE A 91 -5.19 -0.20 4.40
C ILE A 91 -4.05 0.54 5.12
N GLY A 92 -3.62 1.70 4.61
CA GLY A 92 -2.53 2.48 5.19
C GLY A 92 -2.83 2.99 6.60
N GLY A 93 -4.00 3.61 6.80
CA GLY A 93 -4.36 4.18 8.11
C GLY A 93 -4.61 3.11 9.18
N VAL A 94 -5.28 2.00 8.84
CA VAL A 94 -5.44 0.88 9.78
C VAL A 94 -4.08 0.26 10.10
N ALA A 95 -3.19 0.09 9.11
CA ALA A 95 -1.85 -0.43 9.37
C ALA A 95 -1.02 0.50 10.27
N LEU A 96 -1.15 1.82 10.13
CA LEU A 96 -0.50 2.78 11.03
C LEU A 96 -1.05 2.65 12.45
N ALA A 97 -2.37 2.57 12.61
CA ALA A 97 -3.00 2.35 13.91
C ALA A 97 -2.49 1.06 14.58
N VAL A 98 -2.39 -0.05 13.84
CA VAL A 98 -1.82 -1.31 14.34
C VAL A 98 -0.35 -1.15 14.72
N ALA A 99 0.44 -0.46 13.89
CA ALA A 99 1.85 -0.22 14.16
C ALA A 99 2.06 0.65 15.41
N CYS A 100 1.19 1.64 15.65
CA CYS A 100 1.14 2.47 16.85
C CYS A 100 0.75 1.65 18.09
N LYS A 101 -0.32 0.84 18.01
CA LYS A 101 -0.79 -0.03 19.10
C LYS A 101 0.32 -0.95 19.62
N HIS A 102 1.03 -1.63 18.72
CA HIS A 102 2.12 -2.54 19.09
C HIS A 102 3.37 -1.83 19.65
N ARG A 103 3.40 -0.49 19.61
CA ARG A 103 4.50 0.38 20.08
C ARG A 103 4.10 1.27 21.26
N GLY A 104 2.87 1.17 21.76
CA GLY A 104 2.37 2.05 22.82
C GLY A 104 2.25 3.52 22.40
N ILE A 105 2.20 3.83 21.10
CA ILE A 105 2.00 5.19 20.62
C ILE A 105 0.50 5.52 20.70
N PRO A 106 0.10 6.60 21.38
CA PRO A 106 -1.31 7.01 21.46
C PRO A 106 -1.82 7.49 20.10
N PHE A 107 -3.00 7.03 19.70
CA PHE A 107 -3.60 7.40 18.41
C PHE A 107 -5.12 7.42 18.45
N THR A 108 -5.71 8.12 17.49
CA THR A 108 -7.12 7.95 17.12
C THR A 108 -7.25 7.79 15.61
N LEU A 109 -7.98 6.76 15.17
CA LEU A 109 -8.24 6.49 13.76
C LEU A 109 -9.65 6.96 13.37
N TYR A 110 -9.73 7.86 12.40
CA TYR A 110 -10.98 8.44 11.88
C TYR A 110 -11.28 7.92 10.48
N GLU A 111 -12.55 7.69 10.17
CA GLU A 111 -13.02 7.30 8.84
C GLU A 111 -14.35 7.99 8.54
N ARG A 112 -14.49 8.51 7.32
CA ARG A 112 -15.70 9.22 6.85
C ARG A 112 -16.83 8.26 6.49
N ASP A 113 -16.51 7.04 6.07
CA ASP A 113 -17.50 6.02 5.78
C ASP A 113 -18.25 5.66 7.08
N SER A 114 -19.51 5.21 6.98
CA SER A 114 -20.36 4.92 8.14
C SER A 114 -20.09 3.56 8.81
N GLY A 115 -19.19 2.77 8.24
CA GLY A 115 -18.83 1.46 8.76
C GLY A 115 -17.97 0.64 7.80
N PHE A 116 -17.52 -0.52 8.25
CA PHE A 116 -16.63 -1.40 7.49
C PHE A 116 -17.19 -1.80 6.11
N GLY A 117 -18.48 -2.14 6.06
CA GLY A 117 -19.19 -2.61 4.86
C GLY A 117 -19.81 -1.52 3.99
N ALA A 118 -19.57 -0.23 4.27
CA ALA A 118 -20.20 0.88 3.54
C ALA A 118 -19.87 0.90 2.03
N ARG A 119 -18.75 0.28 1.63
CA ARG A 119 -18.38 0.12 0.21
C ARG A 119 -18.63 -1.32 -0.22
N SER A 120 -19.49 -1.49 -1.23
CA SER A 120 -19.71 -2.76 -1.93
C SER A 120 -18.53 -3.17 -2.82
N GLN A 121 -17.67 -2.22 -3.19
CA GLN A 121 -16.58 -2.46 -4.12
C GLN A 121 -15.44 -3.25 -3.45
N GLY A 122 -15.30 -4.51 -3.86
CA GLY A 122 -14.12 -5.34 -3.60
C GLY A 122 -13.16 -5.28 -4.80
N TYR A 123 -11.86 -5.24 -4.52
CA TYR A 123 -10.82 -5.60 -5.49
C TYR A 123 -9.71 -6.36 -4.77
N GLY A 124 -8.99 -7.20 -5.51
CA GLY A 124 -7.89 -7.99 -4.99
C GLY A 124 -6.60 -7.19 -4.92
N LEU A 125 -5.76 -7.53 -3.96
CA LEU A 125 -4.43 -6.96 -3.77
C LEU A 125 -3.39 -8.04 -3.96
N THR A 126 -2.30 -7.72 -4.66
CA THR A 126 -1.09 -8.53 -4.68
C THR A 126 -0.10 -7.99 -3.66
N LEU A 127 0.11 -8.71 -2.57
CA LEU A 127 1.12 -8.37 -1.58
C LEU A 127 2.48 -8.92 -2.01
N GLN A 128 3.38 -8.02 -2.39
CA GLN A 128 4.74 -8.35 -2.84
C GLN A 128 5.70 -8.15 -1.66
N GLN A 129 6.35 -9.23 -1.20
CA GLN A 129 7.09 -9.27 0.09
C GLN A 129 6.20 -9.21 1.34
N ALA A 130 4.91 -9.55 1.17
CA ALA A 130 3.86 -9.60 2.19
C ALA A 130 4.35 -10.11 3.55
N SER A 131 5.14 -11.18 3.55
CA SER A 131 5.52 -11.88 4.77
C SER A 131 6.28 -11.02 5.77
N LYS A 132 7.07 -10.02 5.36
CA LYS A 132 7.85 -9.22 6.33
C LYS A 132 7.05 -8.07 6.92
N ALA A 133 6.38 -7.28 6.09
CA ALA A 133 5.57 -6.15 6.55
C ALA A 133 4.35 -6.61 7.37
N ILE A 134 3.65 -7.65 6.91
CA ILE A 134 2.48 -8.20 7.60
C ILE A 134 2.87 -8.81 8.95
N LYS A 135 4.01 -9.51 9.04
CA LYS A 135 4.55 -9.98 10.33
C LYS A 135 4.95 -8.83 11.25
N ALA A 136 5.49 -7.74 10.72
CA ALA A 136 5.81 -6.54 11.49
C ALA A 136 4.56 -5.78 11.99
N LEU A 137 3.37 -6.18 11.54
CA LEU A 137 2.05 -5.73 12.02
C LEU A 137 1.37 -6.78 12.93
N GLY A 138 2.07 -7.87 13.29
CA GLY A 138 1.56 -8.90 14.20
C GLY A 138 0.71 -9.99 13.52
N ILE A 139 0.65 -10.00 12.18
CA ILE A 139 -0.14 -10.98 11.43
C ILE A 139 0.81 -12.06 10.88
N LEU A 140 0.66 -13.29 11.37
CA LEU A 140 1.52 -14.42 11.00
C LEU A 140 1.04 -15.16 9.76
N SER A 141 -0.27 -15.17 9.51
CA SER A 141 -0.90 -15.80 8.36
C SER A 141 -2.11 -15.00 7.89
N LEU A 142 -2.41 -15.07 6.60
CA LEU A 142 -3.58 -14.46 5.99
C LEU A 142 -4.50 -15.60 5.54
N LYS A 143 -5.58 -15.87 6.29
CA LYS A 143 -6.47 -17.02 6.08
C LYS A 143 -7.04 -17.12 4.66
N HIS A 144 -7.39 -15.97 4.08
CA HIS A 144 -7.95 -15.85 2.73
C HIS A 144 -6.89 -15.46 1.67
N GLY A 145 -5.60 -15.55 2.00
CA GLY A 145 -4.52 -15.24 1.09
C GLY A 145 -4.17 -16.44 0.20
N VAL A 146 -4.09 -16.22 -1.11
CA VAL A 146 -3.74 -17.24 -2.10
C VAL A 146 -2.35 -16.96 -2.66
N ILE A 147 -1.49 -17.97 -2.73
CA ILE A 147 -0.13 -17.81 -3.28
C ILE A 147 -0.14 -18.17 -4.76
N SER A 148 0.19 -17.20 -5.62
CA SER A 148 0.42 -17.50 -7.03
C SER A 148 1.74 -18.22 -7.25
N THR A 149 1.73 -19.24 -8.10
CA THR A 149 2.92 -20.04 -8.44
C THR A 149 3.28 -20.00 -9.92
N ARG A 150 2.37 -19.55 -10.79
CA ARG A 150 2.55 -19.46 -12.25
C ARG A 150 1.97 -18.13 -12.74
N HIS A 151 2.68 -17.45 -13.62
CA HIS A 151 2.24 -16.26 -14.32
C HIS A 151 2.43 -16.49 -15.82
N VAL A 152 1.39 -16.28 -16.61
CA VAL A 152 1.41 -16.53 -18.07
C VAL A 152 0.89 -15.30 -18.82
N VAL A 153 1.42 -15.07 -20.01
CA VAL A 153 0.98 -14.03 -20.93
C VAL A 153 0.57 -14.67 -22.24
N HIS A 154 -0.63 -14.33 -22.70
CA HIS A 154 -1.17 -14.82 -23.97
C HIS A 154 -1.44 -13.68 -24.95
N THR A 155 -1.41 -14.01 -26.23
CA THR A 155 -2.13 -13.28 -27.29
C THR A 155 -3.63 -13.60 -27.24
N THR A 156 -4.45 -12.88 -28.01
CA THR A 156 -5.91 -13.03 -27.98
C THR A 156 -6.43 -14.39 -28.45
N ASP A 157 -5.67 -15.10 -29.29
CA ASP A 157 -5.92 -16.47 -29.73
C ASP A 157 -5.39 -17.55 -28.77
N GLY A 158 -4.72 -17.14 -27.68
CA GLY A 158 -4.26 -18.05 -26.63
C GLY A 158 -2.84 -18.57 -26.77
N LYS A 159 -2.05 -18.07 -27.74
CA LYS A 159 -0.62 -18.41 -27.81
C LYS A 159 0.11 -17.84 -26.60
N GLU A 160 0.78 -18.70 -25.82
CA GLU A 160 1.67 -18.29 -24.74
C GLU A 160 2.90 -17.55 -25.30
N ILE A 161 3.10 -16.30 -24.89
CA ILE A 161 4.23 -15.44 -25.30
C ILE A 161 5.16 -15.11 -24.13
N GLY A 162 4.91 -15.67 -22.96
CA GLY A 162 5.78 -15.50 -21.81
C GLY A 162 5.21 -16.18 -20.57
N GLU A 163 6.10 -16.81 -19.80
CA GLU A 163 5.74 -17.46 -18.55
C GLU A 163 6.85 -17.29 -17.51
N TRP A 164 6.46 -17.03 -16.27
CA TRP A 164 7.38 -17.04 -15.12
C TRP A 164 6.66 -17.46 -13.84
N GLY A 165 7.43 -17.83 -12.82
CA GLY A 165 6.88 -18.21 -11.51
C GLY A 165 7.60 -19.41 -10.93
N ILE A 166 7.18 -19.84 -9.74
CA ILE A 166 7.82 -20.93 -9.00
C ILE A 166 7.84 -22.22 -9.83
N ARG A 167 6.78 -22.49 -10.59
CA ARG A 167 6.64 -23.74 -11.36
C ARG A 167 7.62 -23.85 -12.54
N LYS A 168 8.06 -22.74 -13.14
CA LYS A 168 8.99 -22.76 -14.28
C LYS A 168 10.45 -22.99 -13.89
N TRP A 169 10.84 -22.65 -12.66
CA TRP A 169 12.24 -22.70 -12.19
C TRP A 169 12.60 -23.96 -11.38
N LEU A 170 11.78 -25.02 -11.44
CA LEU A 170 12.03 -26.27 -10.71
C LEU A 170 12.03 -27.50 -11.64
N PRO A 171 13.20 -27.94 -12.12
CA PRO A 171 13.49 -29.36 -12.20
C PRO A 171 13.58 -29.92 -10.76
N SER A 172 13.09 -31.14 -10.58
CA SER A 172 12.63 -31.77 -9.33
C SER A 172 13.57 -31.90 -8.12
N GLU A 173 14.76 -31.31 -8.04
CA GLU A 173 15.70 -31.61 -6.93
C GLU A 173 16.42 -30.43 -6.26
N ILE A 174 16.17 -29.17 -6.63
CA ILE A 174 16.83 -28.03 -5.97
C ILE A 174 15.82 -27.21 -5.16
N LYS A 175 15.66 -27.56 -3.87
CA LYS A 175 14.96 -26.72 -2.87
C LYS A 175 15.77 -25.44 -2.59
N THR A 176 15.88 -24.55 -3.57
CA THR A 176 16.23 -23.16 -3.27
C THR A 176 15.02 -22.52 -2.60
N SER A 177 15.23 -21.94 -1.41
CA SER A 177 14.18 -21.20 -0.72
C SER A 177 13.70 -20.07 -1.64
N VAL A 178 12.52 -20.22 -2.26
CA VAL A 178 11.94 -19.16 -3.08
C VAL A 178 11.68 -17.96 -2.16
N LYS A 179 12.56 -16.95 -2.22
CA LYS A 179 12.61 -15.83 -1.26
C LYS A 179 11.42 -14.87 -1.38
N ARG A 180 10.63 -14.93 -2.47
CA ARG A 180 9.53 -14.00 -2.75
C ARG A 180 8.29 -14.77 -3.18
N ARG A 181 7.24 -14.71 -2.36
CA ARG A 181 5.90 -15.21 -2.68
C ARG A 181 4.97 -14.02 -2.80
N ASN A 182 4.19 -13.98 -3.88
CA ASN A 182 3.10 -13.04 -4.03
C ASN A 182 1.86 -13.66 -3.39
N ILE A 183 1.23 -12.93 -2.48
CA ILE A 183 -0.04 -13.33 -1.87
C ILE A 183 -1.13 -12.45 -2.48
N HIS A 184 -2.10 -13.07 -3.13
CA HIS A 184 -3.32 -12.42 -3.58
C HIS A 184 -4.37 -12.50 -2.49
N ILE A 185 -4.98 -11.38 -2.17
CA ILE A 185 -6.00 -11.31 -1.13
C ILE A 185 -7.00 -10.20 -1.44
N ALA A 186 -8.27 -10.45 -1.18
CA ALA A 186 -9.29 -9.41 -1.15
C ALA A 186 -8.88 -8.24 -0.25
N ARG A 187 -8.99 -7.00 -0.75
CA ARG A 187 -8.70 -5.78 0.03
C ARG A 187 -9.44 -5.76 1.37
N GLN A 188 -10.73 -6.14 1.37
CA GLN A 188 -11.54 -6.16 2.59
C GLN A 188 -11.02 -7.20 3.59
N SER A 189 -10.61 -8.39 3.13
CA SER A 189 -10.04 -9.42 4.01
C SER A 189 -8.73 -8.97 4.65
N LEU A 190 -7.85 -8.28 3.91
CA LEU A 190 -6.63 -7.70 4.50
C LEU A 190 -6.95 -6.61 5.52
N ARG A 191 -7.88 -5.70 5.19
CA ARG A 191 -8.33 -4.63 6.09
C ARG A 191 -8.95 -5.21 7.37
N PHE A 192 -9.75 -6.25 7.24
CA PHE A 192 -10.34 -6.97 8.36
C PHE A 192 -9.27 -7.58 9.26
N ALA A 193 -8.30 -8.31 8.70
CA ALA A 193 -7.20 -8.89 9.47
C ALA A 193 -6.38 -7.84 10.24
N LEU A 194 -6.22 -6.63 9.69
CA LEU A 194 -5.59 -5.51 10.39
C LEU A 194 -6.49 -4.95 11.52
N LEU A 195 -7.80 -4.82 11.30
CA LEU A 195 -8.74 -4.37 12.32
C LEU A 195 -8.87 -5.38 13.48
N GLU A 196 -8.76 -6.68 13.22
CA GLU A 196 -8.71 -7.70 14.28
C GLU A 196 -7.54 -7.45 15.25
N GLN A 197 -6.39 -6.96 14.76
CA GLN A 197 -5.27 -6.59 15.63
C GLN A 197 -5.61 -5.40 16.55
N LEU A 198 -6.57 -4.56 16.16
CA LEU A 198 -7.06 -3.45 16.98
C LEU A 198 -8.12 -3.88 17.99
N GLY A 199 -8.67 -5.10 17.87
CA GLY A 199 -9.80 -5.58 18.67
C GLY A 199 -11.14 -5.48 17.95
N GLY A 200 -11.13 -5.26 16.63
CA GLY A 200 -12.34 -5.14 15.80
C GLY A 200 -12.51 -3.75 15.19
N HIS A 201 -13.62 -3.54 14.49
CA HIS A 201 -13.89 -2.28 13.77
C HIS A 201 -14.35 -1.13 14.68
N ASP A 202 -14.67 -1.39 15.95
CA ASP A 202 -15.10 -0.37 16.91
C ASP A 202 -13.94 0.52 17.39
N ALA A 203 -12.70 0.12 17.11
CA ALA A 203 -11.51 0.94 17.31
C ALA A 203 -11.46 2.17 16.36
N VAL A 204 -12.30 2.20 15.32
CA VAL A 204 -12.38 3.28 14.35
C VAL A 204 -13.49 4.27 14.73
N LYS A 205 -13.20 5.56 14.67
CA LYS A 205 -14.21 6.63 14.72
C LYS A 205 -14.81 6.80 13.32
N TRP A 206 -15.84 6.00 13.03
CA TRP A 206 -16.64 6.06 11.80
C TRP A 206 -17.46 7.35 11.70
N ASP A 207 -17.94 7.68 10.50
CA ASP A 207 -18.69 8.90 10.20
C ASP A 207 -17.94 10.22 10.46
N HIS A 208 -16.63 10.18 10.69
CA HIS A 208 -15.80 11.37 10.94
C HIS A 208 -15.08 11.81 9.66
N GLN A 209 -15.63 12.80 8.97
CA GLN A 209 -14.99 13.42 7.82
C GLN A 209 -14.20 14.64 8.26
N LEU A 210 -12.87 14.63 8.08
CA LEU A 210 -12.06 15.83 8.28
C LEU A 210 -12.44 16.87 7.21
N VAL A 211 -12.74 18.09 7.63
CA VAL A 211 -13.08 19.21 6.75
C VAL A 211 -12.05 20.32 6.78
N ASP A 212 -11.34 20.50 7.90
CA ASP A 212 -10.30 21.52 8.06
C ASP A 212 -9.33 21.13 9.19
N PHE A 213 -8.15 21.74 9.22
CA PHE A 213 -7.25 21.70 10.38
C PHE A 213 -6.49 23.03 10.51
N LYS A 214 -6.15 23.39 11.75
CA LYS A 214 -5.41 24.61 12.05
C LYS A 214 -4.28 24.31 13.02
N GLU A 215 -3.09 24.82 12.72
CA GLU A 215 -2.05 24.86 13.73
C GLU A 215 -2.45 25.89 14.80
N THR A 216 -2.38 25.49 16.06
CA THR A 216 -2.60 26.40 17.19
C THR A 216 -1.25 26.90 17.69
N GLU A 217 -1.22 28.03 18.40
CA GLU A 217 0.00 28.57 19.04
C GLU A 217 0.65 27.57 20.02
N GLY A 218 -0.06 26.51 20.42
CA GLY A 218 0.45 25.44 21.28
C GLY A 218 1.07 24.23 20.55
N ALA A 219 1.35 23.17 21.31
CA ALA A 219 1.96 21.94 20.81
C ALA A 219 1.04 21.09 19.90
N ALA A 220 -0.26 21.38 19.79
CA ALA A 220 -1.23 20.56 19.06
C ALA A 220 -1.79 21.22 17.78
N VAL A 221 -2.29 20.38 16.87
CA VAL A 221 -3.12 20.73 15.70
C VAL A 221 -4.59 20.59 16.09
N ASP A 222 -5.41 21.61 15.79
CA ASP A 222 -6.87 21.55 15.93
C ASP A 222 -7.49 20.99 14.64
N LEU A 223 -8.28 19.94 14.77
CA LEU A 223 -8.89 19.18 13.68
C LEU A 223 -10.39 19.40 13.70
N ILE A 224 -10.95 19.77 12.56
CA ILE A 224 -12.38 20.05 12.41
C ILE A 224 -13.00 18.92 11.61
N PHE A 225 -13.93 18.21 12.23
CA PHE A 225 -14.65 17.10 11.64
C PHE A 225 -16.12 17.47 11.41
N LYS A 226 -16.64 17.08 10.24
CA LYS A 226 -18.07 16.90 10.04
C LYS A 226 -18.42 15.47 10.41
N VAL A 227 -19.25 15.31 11.44
CA VAL A 227 -19.65 14.00 11.97
C VAL A 227 -21.12 13.75 11.66
N ASN A 228 -21.42 12.71 10.90
CA ASN A 228 -22.80 12.31 10.66
C ASN A 228 -23.32 11.58 11.90
N THR A 229 -24.37 12.10 12.52
CA THR A 229 -25.05 11.44 13.64
C THR A 229 -26.37 10.85 13.15
N LYS A 230 -26.63 9.58 13.50
CA LYS A 230 -27.94 8.99 13.29
C LYS A 230 -28.89 9.60 14.31
N GLY A 231 -29.93 10.28 13.84
CA GLY A 231 -31.04 10.74 14.68
C GLY A 231 -31.82 9.59 15.30
N LYS A 232 -32.73 9.90 16.23
CA LYS A 232 -33.55 8.90 16.94
C LYS A 232 -34.50 8.12 16.01
N THR A 233 -34.72 8.61 14.79
CA THR A 233 -35.50 7.95 13.72
C THR A 233 -34.65 7.74 12.47
N LYS A 234 -34.88 6.62 11.75
CA LYS A 234 -34.07 6.19 10.57
C LYS A 234 -33.92 7.22 9.44
N ASN A 235 -34.71 8.30 9.43
CA ASN A 235 -34.73 9.31 8.37
C ASN A 235 -34.17 10.68 8.81
N GLU A 236 -33.67 10.83 10.04
CA GLU A 236 -33.01 12.06 10.49
C GLU A 236 -31.51 11.85 10.53
N SER A 237 -30.79 12.44 9.57
CA SER A 237 -29.33 12.57 9.62
C SER A 237 -28.97 14.03 9.87
N SER A 238 -28.39 14.34 11.02
CA SER A 238 -27.79 15.65 11.28
C SER A 238 -26.26 15.53 11.26
N ALA A 239 -25.61 16.55 10.73
CA ALA A 239 -24.16 16.66 10.73
C ALA A 239 -23.74 17.65 11.81
N GLU A 240 -22.90 17.20 12.74
CA GLU A 240 -22.32 18.03 13.79
C GLU A 240 -20.87 18.39 13.43
N ILE A 241 -20.42 19.60 13.76
CA ILE A 241 -19.01 19.97 13.69
C ILE A 241 -18.34 19.64 15.02
N LYS A 242 -17.28 18.82 14.99
CA LYS A 242 -16.48 18.47 16.16
C LYS A 242 -15.04 18.94 16.01
N HIS A 243 -14.52 19.52 17.09
CA HIS A 243 -13.12 19.91 17.20
C HIS A 243 -12.35 18.88 18.03
N VAL A 244 -11.18 18.48 17.54
CA VAL A 244 -10.29 17.55 18.24
C VAL A 244 -8.86 18.03 18.14
N LYS A 245 -8.09 17.92 19.22
CA LYS A 245 -6.67 18.23 19.24
C LYS A 245 -5.81 16.97 19.13
N ALA A 246 -4.70 17.07 18.42
CA ALA A 246 -3.68 16.01 18.33
C ALA A 246 -2.28 16.61 18.16
N ASP A 247 -1.23 15.89 18.57
CA ASP A 247 0.16 16.36 18.41
C ASP A 247 0.68 16.15 16.98
N LEU A 248 0.12 15.18 16.25
CA LEU A 248 0.48 14.85 14.87
C LEU A 248 -0.78 14.47 14.07
N LEU A 249 -0.94 15.09 12.89
CA LEU A 249 -1.96 14.74 11.90
C LEU A 249 -1.34 13.92 10.76
N VAL A 250 -1.92 12.76 10.45
CA VAL A 250 -1.49 11.90 9.34
C VAL A 250 -2.63 11.69 8.36
N GLY A 251 -2.48 12.21 7.14
CA GLY A 251 -3.39 11.95 6.03
C GLY A 251 -3.15 10.57 5.42
N ALA A 252 -4.13 9.68 5.57
CA ALA A 252 -4.17 8.33 5.01
C ALA A 252 -5.50 8.07 4.25
N ASP A 253 -6.13 9.14 3.79
CA ASP A 253 -7.51 9.25 3.29
C ASP A 253 -7.62 9.08 1.76
N GLY A 254 -6.57 8.56 1.15
CA GLY A 254 -6.56 8.05 -0.21
C GLY A 254 -6.25 9.10 -1.29
N ILE A 255 -6.42 8.70 -2.55
CA ILE A 255 -6.07 9.50 -3.74
C ILE A 255 -6.77 10.88 -3.82
N ARG A 256 -7.93 11.03 -3.16
CA ARG A 256 -8.70 12.28 -3.02
C ARG A 256 -8.58 12.86 -1.61
N SER A 257 -7.38 12.79 -1.03
CA SER A 257 -7.10 13.21 0.34
C SER A 257 -7.51 14.66 0.61
N SER A 258 -8.35 14.84 1.63
CA SER A 258 -8.70 16.15 2.20
C SER A 258 -7.50 16.76 2.91
N VAL A 259 -6.70 15.95 3.62
CA VAL A 259 -5.48 16.45 4.29
C VAL A 259 -4.50 17.03 3.27
N ARG A 260 -4.24 16.30 2.17
CA ARG A 260 -3.39 16.78 1.08
C ARG A 260 -3.92 18.06 0.47
N LYS A 261 -5.23 18.13 0.21
CA LYS A 261 -5.87 19.32 -0.35
C LYS A 261 -5.68 20.54 0.54
N LEU A 262 -5.93 20.41 1.84
CA LEU A 262 -5.80 21.50 2.81
C LEU A 262 -4.34 21.94 2.98
N LEU A 263 -3.40 20.99 2.90
CA LEU A 263 -1.98 21.25 3.11
C LEU A 263 -1.28 21.87 1.89
N ILE A 264 -1.55 21.34 0.69
CA ILE A 264 -0.79 21.65 -0.53
C ILE A 264 -1.65 22.41 -1.55
N GLY A 265 -2.97 22.26 -1.51
CA GLY A 265 -3.89 22.71 -2.56
C GLY A 265 -4.15 21.64 -3.62
N ASP A 266 -5.27 21.79 -4.33
CA ASP A 266 -5.68 20.88 -5.40
C ASP A 266 -4.98 21.20 -6.74
N ASP A 267 -4.61 22.47 -6.95
CA ASP A 267 -3.97 22.94 -8.19
C ASP A 267 -2.48 22.56 -8.28
N ILE A 268 -1.85 22.30 -7.12
CA ILE A 268 -0.45 21.89 -7.05
C ILE A 268 -0.36 20.36 -7.17
N LYS A 269 0.22 19.91 -8.29
CA LYS A 269 0.35 18.48 -8.65
C LYS A 269 -1.03 17.79 -8.61
N PRO A 270 -1.99 18.21 -9.46
CA PRO A 270 -3.36 17.72 -9.43
C PRO A 270 -3.43 16.22 -9.80
N LEU A 271 -4.62 15.62 -9.68
CA LEU A 271 -4.84 14.28 -10.22
C LEU A 271 -4.63 14.30 -11.73
N GLN A 272 -3.84 13.34 -12.22
CA GLN A 272 -3.52 13.19 -13.63
C GLN A 272 -4.23 11.96 -14.16
N TYR A 273 -5.04 12.15 -15.20
CA TYR A 273 -5.69 11.05 -15.87
C TYR A 273 -4.67 10.30 -16.73
N LEU A 274 -4.62 8.97 -16.60
CA LEU A 274 -3.63 8.12 -17.27
C LEU A 274 -4.05 7.66 -18.67
N GLY A 275 -5.05 8.29 -19.28
CA GLY A 275 -5.49 7.97 -20.63
C GLY A 275 -6.24 6.64 -20.77
N CYS A 276 -6.57 5.96 -19.67
CA CYS A 276 -7.24 4.66 -19.70
C CYS A 276 -8.30 4.48 -18.60
N ILE A 277 -9.24 3.60 -18.87
CA ILE A 277 -10.21 3.10 -17.88
C ILE A 277 -9.77 1.73 -17.38
N VAL A 278 -10.14 1.42 -16.13
CA VAL A 278 -10.04 0.08 -15.56
C VAL A 278 -11.44 -0.42 -15.24
N ILE A 279 -11.76 -1.63 -15.68
CA ILE A 279 -12.99 -2.37 -15.34
C ILE A 279 -12.55 -3.64 -14.60
N LEU A 280 -13.15 -3.89 -13.44
CA LEU A 280 -12.88 -5.06 -12.63
C LEU A 280 -14.16 -5.86 -12.42
N GLY A 281 -14.00 -7.18 -12.33
CA GLY A 281 -15.06 -8.06 -11.87
C GLY A 281 -14.52 -9.21 -11.03
N ILE A 282 -15.35 -9.70 -10.12
CA ILE A 282 -15.06 -10.88 -9.30
C ILE A 282 -16.02 -11.98 -9.74
N CYS A 283 -15.47 -13.09 -10.23
CA CYS A 283 -16.22 -14.25 -10.68
C CYS A 283 -16.05 -15.39 -9.67
N PRO A 284 -17.12 -15.80 -8.97
CA PRO A 284 -17.11 -17.06 -8.25
C PRO A 284 -16.88 -18.23 -9.21
N LEU A 285 -15.97 -19.15 -8.85
CA LEU A 285 -15.66 -20.33 -9.64
C LEU A 285 -16.87 -21.27 -9.76
N ALA A 286 -17.73 -21.31 -8.75
CA ALA A 286 -18.98 -22.07 -8.77
C ALA A 286 -19.94 -21.62 -9.89
N ASP A 287 -19.89 -20.35 -10.30
CA ASP A 287 -20.74 -19.82 -11.37
C ASP A 287 -20.22 -20.24 -12.78
N LEU A 288 -19.05 -20.89 -12.88
CA LEU A 288 -18.49 -21.43 -14.14
C LEU A 288 -18.99 -22.84 -14.48
N ASN A 289 -19.93 -23.39 -13.71
CA ASN A 289 -20.59 -24.69 -13.98
C ASN A 289 -19.62 -25.86 -14.23
N GLY A 290 -18.52 -25.93 -13.46
CA GLY A 290 -17.55 -27.02 -13.56
C GLY A 290 -16.58 -26.93 -14.74
N LEU A 291 -16.43 -25.74 -15.35
CA LEU A 291 -15.42 -25.51 -16.39
C LEU A 291 -14.01 -25.86 -15.87
N GLU A 292 -13.40 -26.89 -16.46
CA GLU A 292 -12.02 -27.26 -16.18
C GLU A 292 -11.08 -26.45 -17.08
N SER A 293 -10.15 -25.74 -16.46
CA SER A 293 -9.11 -25.00 -17.18
C SER A 293 -7.80 -25.02 -16.39
N PRO A 294 -6.65 -25.25 -17.05
CA PRO A 294 -5.35 -25.18 -16.38
C PRO A 294 -5.00 -23.77 -15.88
N LEU A 295 -5.73 -22.74 -16.34
CA LEU A 295 -5.59 -21.35 -15.90
C LEU A 295 -6.39 -21.04 -14.62
N LEU A 296 -7.27 -21.93 -14.18
CA LEU A 296 -8.19 -21.76 -13.03
C LEU A 296 -7.87 -22.72 -11.88
N ASP A 297 -6.59 -22.92 -11.58
CA ASP A 297 -6.09 -23.82 -10.54
C ASP A 297 -5.87 -23.16 -9.17
N SER A 298 -6.48 -21.99 -8.95
CA SER A 298 -6.31 -21.14 -7.76
C SER A 298 -4.86 -20.76 -7.45
N ALA A 299 -3.95 -20.83 -8.43
CA ALA A 299 -2.54 -20.46 -8.24
C ALA A 299 -1.92 -19.79 -9.49
N THR A 300 -2.59 -19.86 -10.63
CA THR A 300 -2.18 -19.25 -11.89
C THR A 300 -2.74 -17.84 -12.01
N VAL A 301 -1.86 -16.92 -12.35
CA VAL A 301 -2.21 -15.58 -12.81
C VAL A 301 -1.97 -15.56 -14.31
N PHE A 302 -2.89 -15.00 -15.08
CA PHE A 302 -2.65 -14.85 -16.51
C PHE A 302 -3.12 -13.49 -17.00
N GLN A 303 -2.50 -13.05 -18.08
CA GLN A 303 -2.90 -11.83 -18.77
C GLN A 303 -2.97 -12.09 -20.26
N THR A 304 -3.86 -11.37 -20.92
CA THR A 304 -4.04 -11.41 -22.37
C THR A 304 -4.13 -9.99 -22.88
N ALA A 305 -3.42 -9.69 -23.96
CA ALA A 305 -3.37 -8.37 -24.54
C ALA A 305 -3.27 -8.44 -26.07
N ASN A 306 -3.61 -7.33 -26.73
CA ASN A 306 -3.50 -7.15 -28.19
C ASN A 306 -2.76 -5.86 -28.57
N GLY A 307 -2.05 -5.24 -27.63
CA GLY A 307 -1.42 -3.94 -27.81
C GLY A 307 -2.32 -2.73 -27.55
N HIS A 308 -3.62 -2.91 -27.30
CA HIS A 308 -4.54 -1.82 -26.94
C HIS A 308 -5.38 -2.14 -25.70
N GLU A 309 -6.02 -3.30 -25.67
CA GLU A 309 -6.67 -3.85 -24.49
C GLU A 309 -5.75 -4.80 -23.73
N ARG A 310 -5.90 -4.82 -22.41
CA ARG A 310 -5.30 -5.84 -21.55
C ARG A 310 -6.33 -6.35 -20.56
N ILE A 311 -6.54 -7.67 -20.52
CA ILE A 311 -7.21 -8.33 -19.39
C ILE A 311 -6.18 -9.04 -18.53
N TYR A 312 -6.28 -8.85 -17.21
CA TYR A 312 -5.44 -9.49 -16.21
C TYR A 312 -6.34 -10.25 -15.25
N ILE A 313 -6.04 -11.54 -15.02
CA ILE A 313 -6.85 -12.43 -14.20
C ILE A 313 -5.97 -13.07 -13.13
N MET A 314 -6.44 -13.01 -11.88
CA MET A 314 -5.74 -13.58 -10.73
C MET A 314 -6.72 -14.23 -9.76
N PRO A 315 -6.27 -15.20 -8.94
CA PRO A 315 -7.06 -15.69 -7.81
C PRO A 315 -7.41 -14.52 -6.87
N TYR A 316 -8.69 -14.41 -6.51
CA TYR A 316 -9.17 -13.41 -5.55
C TYR A 316 -9.16 -13.98 -4.13
N ASP A 317 -9.66 -15.20 -4.01
CA ASP A 317 -9.61 -16.11 -2.86
C ASP A 317 -9.61 -17.56 -3.38
N SER A 318 -9.92 -18.56 -2.55
CA SER A 318 -9.93 -19.97 -2.98
C SER A 318 -11.09 -20.32 -3.91
N GLU A 319 -12.17 -19.54 -3.89
CA GLU A 319 -13.44 -19.84 -4.55
C GLU A 319 -13.76 -18.87 -5.69
N SER A 320 -12.94 -17.84 -5.91
CA SER A 320 -13.21 -16.78 -6.87
C SER A 320 -11.95 -16.29 -7.58
N VAL A 321 -12.10 -15.86 -8.83
CA VAL A 321 -11.09 -15.10 -9.57
C VAL A 321 -11.50 -13.64 -9.74
N MET A 322 -10.52 -12.75 -9.75
CA MET A 322 -10.71 -11.36 -10.17
C MET A 322 -10.15 -11.18 -11.56
N TRP A 323 -10.92 -10.56 -12.44
CA TRP A 323 -10.44 -10.05 -13.71
C TRP A 323 -10.40 -8.53 -13.70
N GLN A 324 -9.45 -7.97 -14.44
CA GLN A 324 -9.24 -6.55 -14.61
C GLN A 324 -8.95 -6.28 -16.08
N LEU A 325 -9.91 -5.68 -16.78
CA LEU A 325 -9.74 -5.14 -18.12
C LEU A 325 -9.28 -3.68 -18.03
N SER A 326 -8.31 -3.28 -18.84
CA SER A 326 -8.00 -1.88 -19.07
C SER A 326 -7.74 -1.60 -20.54
N PHE A 327 -8.09 -0.39 -20.98
CA PHE A 327 -7.89 0.06 -22.35
C PHE A 327 -7.87 1.60 -22.45
N PRO A 328 -7.18 2.17 -23.45
CA PRO A 328 -7.16 3.60 -23.70
C PRO A 328 -8.54 4.17 -24.04
N ILE A 329 -8.87 5.30 -23.43
CA ILE A 329 -10.14 6.01 -23.65
C ILE A 329 -10.01 7.45 -23.13
N THR A 330 -10.69 8.41 -23.73
CA THR A 330 -10.71 9.79 -23.24
C THR A 330 -11.33 9.87 -21.83
N GLU A 331 -10.93 10.86 -21.04
CA GLU A 331 -11.40 10.97 -19.65
C GLU A 331 -12.92 11.16 -19.57
N GLU A 332 -13.48 11.97 -20.49
CA GLU A 332 -14.93 12.20 -20.59
C GLU A 332 -15.69 10.89 -20.85
N ASN A 333 -15.24 10.10 -21.83
CA ASN A 333 -15.88 8.83 -22.15
C ASN A 333 -15.68 7.79 -21.04
N ALA A 334 -14.53 7.79 -20.36
CA ALA A 334 -14.30 6.92 -19.21
C ALA A 334 -15.26 7.23 -18.05
N LYS A 335 -15.47 8.52 -17.74
CA LYS A 335 -16.45 8.97 -16.75
C LYS A 335 -17.87 8.60 -17.16
N ALA A 336 -18.24 8.83 -18.43
CA ALA A 336 -19.55 8.48 -18.95
C ALA A 336 -19.82 6.97 -18.88
N LEU A 337 -18.85 6.13 -19.24
CA LEU A 337 -18.96 4.68 -19.16
C LEU A 337 -19.07 4.20 -17.71
N SER A 338 -18.24 4.72 -16.80
CA SER A 338 -18.31 4.41 -15.36
C SER A 338 -19.68 4.77 -14.77
N ALA A 339 -20.24 5.92 -15.15
CA ALA A 339 -21.53 6.40 -14.68
C ALA A 339 -22.74 5.56 -15.17
N LYS A 340 -22.61 4.83 -16.29
CA LYS A 340 -23.65 3.89 -16.77
C LYS A 340 -23.83 2.67 -15.85
N GLY A 341 -22.88 2.44 -14.95
CA GLY A 341 -22.98 1.43 -13.91
C GLY A 341 -22.53 0.02 -14.32
N PRO A 342 -22.63 -0.95 -13.39
CA PRO A 342 -21.95 -2.24 -13.53
C PRO A 342 -22.35 -3.11 -14.71
N GLN A 343 -23.63 -3.05 -15.12
CA GLN A 343 -24.12 -3.82 -16.27
C GLN A 343 -23.47 -3.37 -17.58
N ALA A 344 -23.44 -2.06 -17.85
CA ALA A 344 -22.80 -1.51 -19.04
C ALA A 344 -21.29 -1.79 -19.06
N LEU A 345 -20.63 -1.75 -17.90
CA LEU A 345 -19.22 -2.10 -17.76
C LEU A 345 -18.95 -3.57 -18.10
N LYS A 346 -19.81 -4.48 -17.63
CA LYS A 346 -19.74 -5.91 -17.96
C LYS A 346 -19.93 -6.16 -19.45
N GLU A 347 -20.91 -5.49 -20.07
CA GLU A 347 -21.18 -5.58 -21.51
C GLU A 347 -20.01 -5.09 -22.34
N GLU A 348 -19.43 -3.93 -21.98
CA GLU A 348 -18.25 -3.38 -22.66
C GLU A 348 -17.05 -4.34 -22.56
N ALA A 349 -16.82 -4.92 -21.37
CA ALA A 349 -15.76 -5.91 -21.19
C ALA A 349 -16.00 -7.17 -22.03
N SER A 350 -17.22 -7.67 -22.04
CA SER A 350 -17.60 -8.87 -22.82
C SER A 350 -17.45 -8.63 -24.32
N LYS A 351 -17.84 -7.45 -24.82
CA LYS A 351 -17.71 -7.07 -26.23
C LYS A 351 -16.25 -7.06 -26.70
N ARG A 352 -15.35 -6.54 -25.86
CA ARG A 352 -13.92 -6.39 -26.21
C ARG A 352 -13.13 -7.69 -26.11
N CYS A 353 -13.48 -8.52 -25.14
CA CYS A 353 -12.68 -9.69 -24.76
C CYS A 353 -13.31 -11.01 -25.22
N GLN A 354 -13.74 -11.09 -26.48
CA GLN A 354 -14.07 -12.35 -27.17
C GLN A 354 -12.77 -13.06 -27.58
N TRP A 355 -11.95 -13.39 -26.59
CA TRP A 355 -10.61 -13.97 -26.74
C TRP A 355 -10.63 -15.45 -26.33
N HIS A 356 -9.44 -16.07 -26.27
CA HIS A 356 -9.30 -17.47 -25.86
C HIS A 356 -9.95 -17.80 -24.50
N ASP A 357 -10.32 -19.06 -24.36
CA ASP A 357 -10.88 -19.61 -23.12
C ASP A 357 -9.86 -19.53 -21.97
N PRO A 358 -10.31 -19.30 -20.71
CA PRO A 358 -11.70 -19.19 -20.26
C PRO A 358 -12.24 -17.75 -20.14
N ILE A 359 -11.67 -16.77 -20.87
CA ILE A 359 -12.02 -15.35 -20.67
C ILE A 359 -13.51 -15.05 -20.94
N PRO A 360 -14.11 -15.47 -22.07
CA PRO A 360 -15.53 -15.21 -22.32
C PRO A 360 -16.45 -15.83 -21.26
N GLN A 361 -16.11 -17.03 -20.76
CA GLN A 361 -16.87 -17.75 -19.74
C GLN A 361 -16.83 -17.01 -18.40
N ILE A 362 -15.64 -16.53 -17.99
CA ILE A 362 -15.46 -15.72 -16.78
C ILE A 362 -16.29 -14.44 -16.86
N LEU A 363 -16.19 -13.70 -17.98
CA LEU A 363 -16.93 -12.46 -18.14
C LEU A 363 -18.44 -12.70 -18.14
N SER A 364 -18.91 -13.74 -18.83
CA SER A 364 -20.33 -14.11 -18.86
C SER A 364 -20.87 -14.49 -17.48
N ALA A 365 -20.16 -15.34 -16.73
CA ALA A 365 -20.56 -15.82 -15.41
C ALA A 365 -20.48 -14.73 -14.31
N THR A 366 -19.63 -13.72 -14.49
CA THR A 366 -19.47 -12.64 -13.50
C THR A 366 -20.78 -11.89 -13.28
N LYS A 367 -21.32 -11.91 -12.06
CA LYS A 367 -22.54 -11.17 -11.71
C LYS A 367 -22.28 -9.66 -11.79
N SER A 368 -23.18 -8.91 -12.43
CA SER A 368 -22.99 -7.46 -12.65
C SER A 368 -22.82 -6.69 -11.34
N ALA A 369 -23.44 -7.12 -10.24
CA ALA A 369 -23.24 -6.51 -8.91
C ALA A 369 -21.79 -6.59 -8.39
N LEU A 370 -20.96 -7.47 -8.95
CA LEU A 370 -19.54 -7.64 -8.62
C LEU A 370 -18.62 -6.97 -9.65
N VAL A 371 -19.18 -6.19 -10.58
CA VAL A 371 -18.44 -5.42 -11.58
C VAL A 371 -18.36 -3.95 -11.16
N SER A 372 -17.20 -3.34 -11.39
CA SER A 372 -16.99 -1.92 -11.17
C SER A 372 -15.98 -1.38 -12.15
N GLY A 373 -15.97 -0.07 -12.38
CA GLY A 373 -15.02 0.53 -13.31
C GLY A 373 -14.83 1.99 -13.05
N TYR A 374 -13.60 2.47 -13.26
CA TYR A 374 -13.21 3.84 -12.98
C TYR A 374 -12.11 4.30 -13.94
N PRO A 375 -12.06 5.60 -14.28
CA PRO A 375 -10.92 6.17 -14.97
C PRO A 375 -9.67 6.05 -14.07
N ALA A 376 -8.53 5.66 -14.64
CA ALA A 376 -7.29 5.52 -13.89
C ALA A 376 -6.61 6.89 -13.71
N TYR A 377 -6.24 7.18 -12.48
CA TYR A 377 -5.53 8.41 -12.12
C TYR A 377 -4.30 8.10 -11.29
N ASP A 378 -3.32 8.97 -11.37
CA ASP A 378 -2.23 9.11 -10.41
C ASP A 378 -1.97 10.59 -10.11
N ARG A 379 -0.79 10.89 -9.57
CA ARG A 379 -0.28 12.25 -9.46
C ARG A 379 1.20 12.24 -9.79
N GLU A 380 1.67 13.39 -10.25
CA GLU A 380 3.10 13.66 -10.27
C GLU A 380 3.69 13.52 -8.86
N LEU A 381 4.98 13.17 -8.80
CA LEU A 381 5.71 13.00 -7.55
C LEU A 381 5.57 14.20 -6.63
N LEU A 382 5.33 13.91 -5.36
CA LEU A 382 5.40 14.89 -4.29
C LEU A 382 6.88 15.16 -3.97
N ASN A 383 7.22 16.44 -3.80
CA ASN A 383 8.57 16.83 -3.41
C ASN A 383 8.64 17.17 -1.92
N ALA A 384 9.83 17.02 -1.33
CA ALA A 384 10.02 17.26 0.10
C ALA A 384 9.73 18.72 0.49
N GLU A 385 10.01 19.69 -0.39
CA GLU A 385 9.81 21.12 -0.11
C GLU A 385 8.34 21.47 0.14
N LEU A 386 7.41 20.70 -0.45
CA LEU A 386 5.97 20.87 -0.22
C LEU A 386 5.52 20.41 1.18
N LEU A 387 6.33 19.59 1.86
CA LEU A 387 6.06 19.12 3.22
C LEU A 387 6.92 19.82 4.28
N GLU A 388 7.99 20.51 3.90
CA GLU A 388 8.88 21.21 4.84
C GLU A 388 8.14 22.17 5.77
N LYS A 389 7.14 22.88 5.24
CA LYS A 389 6.31 23.85 5.97
C LYS A 389 5.02 23.27 6.53
N ALA A 390 4.83 21.95 6.45
CA ALA A 390 3.63 21.28 6.91
C ALA A 390 3.55 21.10 8.44
N GLY A 391 4.51 21.67 9.18
CA GLY A 391 4.56 21.64 10.64
C GLY A 391 4.30 20.24 11.20
N LYS A 392 3.17 20.04 11.88
CA LYS A 392 2.82 18.76 12.53
C LYS A 392 1.89 17.87 11.69
N VAL A 393 1.94 18.02 10.36
CA VAL A 393 1.13 17.27 9.41
C VAL A 393 2.02 16.50 8.46
N THR A 394 1.62 15.27 8.12
CA THR A 394 2.25 14.47 7.06
C THR A 394 1.23 13.60 6.32
N LEU A 395 1.66 12.93 5.26
CA LEU A 395 0.83 12.12 4.37
C LEU A 395 1.43 10.72 4.19
N ILE A 396 0.59 9.70 4.03
CA ILE A 396 1.02 8.32 3.70
C ILE A 396 0.14 7.67 2.64
N GLY A 397 0.63 6.60 2.00
CA GLY A 397 -0.12 5.88 0.98
C GLY A 397 -0.57 6.78 -0.17
N ASP A 398 -1.76 6.51 -0.72
CA ASP A 398 -2.30 7.26 -1.86
C ASP A 398 -2.55 8.76 -1.58
N ALA A 399 -2.54 9.19 -0.31
CA ALA A 399 -2.59 10.61 0.02
C ALA A 399 -1.27 11.32 -0.32
N ALA A 400 -0.15 10.61 -0.24
CA ALA A 400 1.20 11.10 -0.53
C ALA A 400 1.67 10.75 -1.96
N HIS A 401 1.50 9.49 -2.35
CA HIS A 401 2.07 8.93 -3.59
C HIS A 401 1.07 8.00 -4.30
N PRO A 402 -0.08 8.53 -4.76
CA PRO A 402 -1.05 7.72 -5.50
C PRO A 402 -0.42 7.17 -6.77
N MET A 403 -0.72 5.92 -7.09
CA MET A 403 -0.18 5.24 -8.26
C MET A 403 -1.25 4.36 -8.91
N SER A 404 -1.08 4.13 -10.22
CA SER A 404 -1.98 3.27 -10.99
C SER A 404 -1.99 1.82 -10.46
N PRO A 405 -3.04 1.03 -10.73
CA PRO A 405 -3.13 -0.35 -10.24
C PRO A 405 -2.17 -1.32 -10.96
N PHE A 406 -1.50 -0.91 -12.03
CA PHE A 406 -0.81 -1.81 -12.97
C PHE A 406 0.44 -2.52 -12.41
N LYS A 407 1.09 -1.98 -11.37
CA LYS A 407 2.23 -2.65 -10.71
C LYS A 407 1.91 -3.26 -9.34
N GLY A 408 0.66 -3.12 -8.87
CA GLY A 408 0.21 -3.66 -7.58
C GLY A 408 0.99 -3.13 -6.37
N GLN A 409 1.54 -1.92 -6.42
CA GLN A 409 2.45 -1.40 -5.38
C GLN A 409 1.78 -0.53 -4.31
N GLY A 410 0.64 0.12 -4.59
CA GLY A 410 0.08 1.15 -3.71
C GLY A 410 -0.12 0.67 -2.26
N ALA A 411 -0.87 -0.42 -2.06
CA ALA A 411 -1.07 -1.00 -0.74
C ALA A 411 0.25 -1.46 -0.08
N ASN A 412 1.18 -2.02 -0.84
CA ASN A 412 2.48 -2.44 -0.32
C ASN A 412 3.29 -1.25 0.20
N GLN A 413 3.29 -0.12 -0.51
CA GLN A 413 3.96 1.10 -0.05
C GLN A 413 3.26 1.68 1.18
N ALA A 414 1.93 1.75 1.20
CA ALA A 414 1.18 2.25 2.35
C ALA A 414 1.46 1.45 3.65
N LEU A 415 1.62 0.12 3.56
CA LEU A 415 2.02 -0.72 4.69
C LEU A 415 3.44 -0.39 5.19
N LEU A 416 4.37 -0.10 4.26
CA LEU A 416 5.73 0.28 4.60
C LEU A 416 5.78 1.68 5.22
N ASP A 417 5.00 2.64 4.71
CA ASP A 417 4.90 3.99 5.25
C ASP A 417 4.41 3.95 6.71
N ALA A 418 3.33 3.20 6.97
CA ALA A 418 2.78 3.00 8.30
C ALA A 418 3.82 2.47 9.30
N LEU A 419 4.58 1.44 8.90
CA LEU A 419 5.62 0.86 9.73
C LEU A 419 6.83 1.81 9.91
N SER A 420 7.22 2.50 8.86
CA SER A 420 8.35 3.44 8.86
C SER A 420 8.05 4.61 9.81
N LEU A 421 6.87 5.23 9.69
CA LEU A 421 6.42 6.33 10.54
C LEU A 421 6.31 5.91 12.01
N ALA A 422 5.62 4.81 12.31
CA ALA A 422 5.47 4.35 13.70
C ALA A 422 6.81 3.98 14.34
N ARG A 423 7.76 3.42 13.57
CA ARG A 423 9.13 3.19 14.05
C ARG A 423 9.87 4.50 14.29
N GLY A 424 9.74 5.47 13.37
CA GLY A 424 10.30 6.81 13.50
C GLY A 424 9.84 7.48 14.79
N ILE A 425 8.53 7.48 15.06
CA ILE A 425 7.95 8.03 16.30
C ILE A 425 8.51 7.30 17.53
N SER A 426 8.47 5.97 17.54
CA SER A 426 8.95 5.18 18.70
C SER A 426 10.41 5.44 19.05
N ILE A 427 11.24 5.75 18.06
CA ILE A 427 12.68 6.02 18.22
C ILE A 427 12.96 7.49 18.53
N GLY A 428 12.41 8.40 17.74
CA GLY A 428 12.65 9.85 17.85
C GLY A 428 11.99 10.48 19.06
N CYS A 429 10.85 9.94 19.50
CA CYS A 429 10.07 10.43 20.63
C CYS A 429 10.17 9.52 21.87
N ARG A 430 11.24 8.73 21.99
CA ARG A 430 11.47 7.85 23.15
C ARG A 430 11.55 8.65 24.47
N PRO A 431 11.31 8.01 25.63
CA PRO A 431 11.50 8.66 26.92
C PRO A 431 12.86 9.35 27.03
N MET A 432 12.88 10.54 27.63
CA MET A 432 14.04 11.45 27.74
C MET A 432 14.55 12.06 26.42
N SER A 433 13.86 11.89 25.28
CA SER A 433 14.17 12.70 24.10
C SER A 433 13.56 14.10 24.22
N GLN A 434 14.24 15.11 23.70
CA GLN A 434 13.79 16.51 23.69
C GLN A 434 12.85 16.79 22.50
N TRP A 435 12.08 15.80 22.04
CA TRP A 435 11.28 15.94 20.82
C TRP A 435 10.15 16.98 20.97
N ARG A 436 9.67 17.24 22.19
CA ARG A 436 8.66 18.29 22.45
C ARG A 436 9.23 19.69 22.23
N GLU A 437 10.52 19.89 22.52
CA GLU A 437 11.24 21.13 22.27
C GLU A 437 11.65 21.26 20.80
N ALA A 438 12.22 20.18 20.23
CA ALA A 438 12.67 20.15 18.84
C ALA A 438 11.51 20.10 17.82
N GLY A 439 10.34 19.61 18.23
CA GLY A 439 9.20 19.33 17.39
C GLY A 439 9.25 17.96 16.71
N VAL A 440 8.06 17.40 16.43
CA VAL A 440 7.91 16.08 15.77
C VAL A 440 8.49 16.07 14.35
N ARG A 441 8.49 17.22 13.66
CA ARG A 441 9.03 17.34 12.30
C ARG A 441 10.54 17.10 12.27
N ALA A 442 11.29 17.84 13.08
CA ALA A 442 12.74 17.66 13.19
C ALA A 442 13.12 16.29 13.75
N SER A 443 12.31 15.77 14.68
CA SER A 443 12.60 14.50 15.36
C SER A 443 12.25 13.25 14.53
N VAL A 444 11.28 13.36 13.60
CA VAL A 444 10.69 12.20 12.91
C VAL A 444 10.35 12.50 11.45
N LEU A 445 9.53 13.52 11.17
CA LEU A 445 8.85 13.63 9.87
C LEU A 445 9.82 13.88 8.72
N THR A 446 10.83 14.73 8.89
CA THR A 446 11.76 15.06 7.79
C THR A 446 12.51 13.81 7.28
N GLU A 447 13.01 12.96 8.18
CA GLU A 447 13.69 11.71 7.78
C GLU A 447 12.70 10.71 7.17
N PHE A 448 11.52 10.57 7.78
CA PHE A 448 10.45 9.69 7.29
C PHE A 448 9.99 10.07 5.88
N GLU A 449 9.66 11.35 5.65
CA GLU A 449 9.17 11.86 4.37
C GLU A 449 10.23 11.71 3.28
N THR A 450 11.49 12.03 3.59
CA THR A 450 12.61 11.83 2.66
C THR A 450 12.73 10.36 2.22
N GLU A 451 12.68 9.42 3.18
CA GLU A 451 12.72 7.98 2.89
C GLU A 451 11.51 7.55 2.06
N MET A 452 10.31 7.91 2.49
CA MET A 452 9.05 7.55 1.85
C MET A 452 9.03 8.02 0.40
N LEU A 453 9.32 9.30 0.15
CA LEU A 453 9.30 9.91 -1.19
C LEU A 453 10.35 9.26 -2.09
N THR A 454 11.57 9.05 -1.58
CA THR A 454 12.64 8.39 -2.35
C THR A 454 12.24 6.96 -2.74
N ARG A 455 11.72 6.19 -1.80
CA ARG A 455 11.31 4.79 -2.02
C ARG A 455 10.14 4.70 -3.00
N SER A 456 9.11 5.54 -2.82
CA SER A 456 7.87 5.47 -3.59
C SER A 456 8.01 6.05 -5.00
N ALA A 457 8.94 7.00 -5.22
CA ALA A 457 9.14 7.67 -6.51
C ALA A 457 9.31 6.70 -7.69
N SER A 458 10.20 5.71 -7.56
CA SER A 458 10.42 4.69 -8.60
C SER A 458 9.17 3.84 -8.88
N LYS A 459 8.28 3.69 -7.89
CA LYS A 459 7.05 2.89 -8.01
C LYS A 459 5.95 3.68 -8.71
N VAL A 460 5.78 4.95 -8.37
CA VAL A 460 4.82 5.85 -9.03
C VAL A 460 5.17 5.99 -10.50
N LYS A 461 6.41 6.42 -10.81
CA LYS A 461 6.90 6.55 -12.20
C LYS A 461 6.72 5.27 -13.00
N GLY A 462 7.20 4.16 -12.43
CA GLY A 462 7.06 2.87 -13.05
C GLY A 462 5.60 2.45 -13.28
N SER A 463 4.66 2.85 -12.42
CA SER A 463 3.25 2.50 -12.58
C SER A 463 2.56 3.34 -13.66
N ALA A 464 2.98 4.59 -13.82
CA ALA A 464 2.54 5.45 -14.93
C ALA A 464 3.06 4.92 -16.27
N GLU A 465 4.35 4.59 -16.36
CA GLU A 465 4.95 3.96 -17.55
C GLU A 465 4.25 2.64 -17.91
N ALA A 466 3.90 1.82 -16.92
CA ALA A 466 3.15 0.59 -17.15
C ALA A 466 1.76 0.82 -17.75
N ALA A 467 1.11 1.95 -17.45
CA ALA A 467 -0.17 2.30 -18.07
C ALA A 467 -0.02 2.49 -19.59
N GLN A 468 1.09 3.05 -20.05
CA GLN A 468 1.36 3.26 -21.48
C GLN A 468 1.82 1.95 -22.13
N PHE A 469 2.83 1.31 -21.53
CA PHE A 469 3.43 0.08 -22.03
C PHE A 469 2.43 -1.08 -22.16
N LEU A 470 1.52 -1.25 -21.20
CA LEU A 470 0.57 -2.36 -21.24
C LEU A 470 -0.54 -2.19 -22.30
N HIS A 471 -0.59 -1.03 -22.95
CA HIS A 471 -1.49 -0.72 -24.05
C HIS A 471 -0.68 -0.25 -25.27
N SER A 472 0.43 -0.93 -25.55
CA SER A 472 1.21 -0.81 -26.78
C SER A 472 1.67 -2.19 -27.28
N ASP A 473 2.09 -2.28 -28.55
CA ASP A 473 2.54 -3.54 -29.18
C ASP A 473 3.70 -4.22 -28.44
N VAL A 474 4.49 -3.45 -27.67
CA VAL A 474 5.62 -3.95 -26.86
C VAL A 474 5.15 -4.99 -25.83
N VAL A 475 3.89 -4.95 -25.37
CA VAL A 475 3.33 -5.95 -24.45
C VAL A 475 3.31 -7.37 -25.05
N LEU A 476 3.34 -7.47 -26.38
CA LEU A 476 3.30 -8.72 -27.15
C LEU A 476 4.68 -9.34 -27.38
N HIS A 477 5.76 -8.64 -27.03
CA HIS A 477 7.12 -9.18 -27.18
C HIS A 477 7.30 -10.48 -26.39
N GLU A 478 7.86 -11.51 -27.02
CA GLU A 478 8.06 -12.80 -26.37
C GLU A 478 9.14 -12.74 -25.28
N GLY A 479 8.87 -13.31 -24.11
CA GLY A 479 9.84 -13.32 -23.02
C GLY A 479 9.33 -13.87 -21.67
N ASP A 480 10.17 -14.67 -21.02
CA ASP A 480 9.88 -15.34 -19.75
C ASP A 480 10.21 -14.47 -18.53
N GLU A 481 9.65 -13.27 -18.51
CA GLU A 481 9.90 -12.29 -17.47
C GLU A 481 8.70 -11.37 -17.23
N PRO A 482 8.60 -10.74 -16.05
CA PRO A 482 7.57 -9.73 -15.81
C PRO A 482 7.68 -8.61 -16.83
N ARG A 483 6.58 -8.30 -17.53
CA ARG A 483 6.57 -7.36 -18.67
C ARG A 483 7.13 -5.97 -18.39
N GLY A 484 7.07 -5.50 -17.14
CA GLY A 484 7.73 -4.24 -16.75
C GLY A 484 9.26 -4.25 -16.85
N ARG A 485 9.93 -5.39 -17.10
CA ARG A 485 11.38 -5.47 -17.37
C ARG A 485 11.72 -5.38 -18.85
N CYS A 486 10.77 -5.66 -19.75
CA CYS A 486 11.00 -5.56 -21.20
C CYS A 486 11.36 -4.11 -21.60
N LEU A 487 10.80 -3.13 -20.89
CA LEU A 487 11.13 -1.69 -21.02
C LEU A 487 12.63 -1.37 -20.84
N LEU A 488 13.36 -2.16 -20.04
CA LEU A 488 14.79 -1.91 -19.80
C LEU A 488 15.69 -2.41 -20.95
N ARG A 489 15.13 -3.12 -21.94
CA ARG A 489 15.89 -3.64 -23.08
C ARG A 489 15.91 -2.70 -24.28
N GLU A 490 14.94 -1.80 -24.40
CA GLU A 490 14.89 -0.83 -25.51
C GLU A 490 15.81 0.38 -25.28
N GLU A 491 16.28 0.57 -24.04
CA GLU A 491 17.28 1.60 -23.68
C GLU A 491 18.74 1.08 -23.68
N ALA A 492 18.99 -0.17 -24.07
CA ALA A 492 20.30 -0.84 -23.99
C ALA A 492 20.96 -1.09 -25.35
#